data_AF-A0A6M0F7V4-F1
#
_entry.id   AF-A0A6M0F7V4-F1
#
_cell.length_a   1.000
_cell.length_b   1.000
_cell.length_c   1.000
_cell.angle_alpha   90.00
_cell.angle_beta   90.00
_cell.angle_gamma   90.00
#
_symmetry.space_group_name_H-M   'P 1'
#
loop_
_entity.id
_entity.type
_entity.pdbx_description
1 polymer ?
#
loop_
_entity_poly.entity_id
_entity_poly.type
_entity_poly.pdbx_seq_one_letter_code
_entity_poly.pdbx_strand_id
1 'polypeptide(L)' 'MADYLKQSWHYSNMSPVDTIVTWVESFAQFSKNTGNPPDTHTFCQEPEWADVVQWCLARSPSSSIPLSLYPS' A
#
# COMPACT_ATOMS: atom_id res chain seq x y z
N MET A 1 1.43 11.01 3.35
CA MET A 1 1.66 10.22 2.11
C MET A 1 0.37 9.61 1.56
N ALA A 2 -0.52 9.18 2.45
CA ALA A 2 -1.79 8.56 2.13
C ALA A 2 -2.65 9.28 1.08
N ASP A 3 -2.71 10.62 1.09
CA ASP A 3 -3.56 11.37 0.17
C ASP A 3 -3.10 11.27 -1.30
N TYR A 4 -1.79 11.23 -1.54
CA TYR A 4 -1.25 11.03 -2.89
C TYR A 4 -1.56 9.64 -3.45
N LEU A 5 -1.55 8.62 -2.58
CA LEU A 5 -1.93 7.26 -2.96
C LEU A 5 -3.43 7.14 -3.20
N LYS A 6 -4.25 7.76 -2.35
CA LYS A 6 -5.71 7.84 -2.56
C LYS A 6 -6.05 8.56 -3.86
N GLN A 7 -5.29 9.59 -4.24
CA GLN A 7 -5.43 10.26 -5.54
C GLN A 7 -4.97 9.39 -6.71
N SER A 8 -3.83 8.72 -6.62
CA SER A 8 -3.33 7.84 -7.70
C SER A 8 -4.27 6.65 -7.94
N TRP A 9 -4.96 6.18 -6.90
CA TRP A 9 -6.01 5.17 -6.99
C TRP A 9 -7.14 5.55 -7.96
N HIS A 10 -7.51 6.83 -8.07
CA HIS A 10 -8.55 7.26 -9.01
C HIS A 10 -8.18 7.05 -10.48
N TYR A 11 -6.89 6.87 -10.78
CA TYR A 11 -6.38 6.60 -12.13
C TYR A 11 -6.07 5.12 -12.35
N SER A 12 -6.26 4.27 -11.33
CA SER A 12 -6.00 2.83 -11.41
C SER A 12 -7.27 2.07 -11.74
N ASN A 13 -7.25 1.32 -12.86
CA ASN A 13 -8.26 0.30 -13.18
C ASN A 13 -7.89 -1.09 -12.62
N MET A 14 -6.84 -1.18 -11.80
CA MET A 14 -6.34 -2.44 -11.26
C MET A 14 -7.07 -2.85 -9.99
N SER A 15 -6.94 -4.12 -9.60
CA SER A 15 -7.51 -4.58 -8.34
C SER A 15 -6.84 -3.88 -7.13
N PRO A 16 -7.49 -3.84 -5.96
CA PRO A 16 -6.92 -3.35 -4.70
C PRO A 16 -5.55 -3.93 -4.40
N VAL A 17 -5.44 -5.25 -4.56
CA VAL A 17 -4.20 -5.96 -4.28
C VAL A 17 -3.11 -5.58 -5.28
N ASP A 18 -3.42 -5.57 -6.57
CA ASP A 18 -2.44 -5.25 -7.62
C ASP A 18 -1.92 -3.81 -7.50
N THR A 19 -2.80 -2.87 -7.14
CA THR A 19 -2.41 -1.47 -6.96
C THR A 19 -1.51 -1.30 -5.73
N ILE A 20 -1.85 -1.96 -4.61
CA ILE A 20 -1.02 -1.94 -3.40
C ILE A 20 0.37 -2.54 -3.69
N VAL A 21 0.44 -3.68 -4.38
CA VAL A 21 1.70 -4.30 -4.80
C VAL A 21 2.51 -3.35 -5.68
N THR A 22 1.88 -2.73 -6.68
CA THR A 22 2.54 -1.75 -7.56
C THR A 22 3.14 -0.58 -6.78
N TRP A 23 2.44 -0.08 -5.76
CA TRP A 23 2.96 0.99 -4.91
C TRP A 23 4.18 0.53 -4.10
N VAL A 24 4.11 -0.63 -3.45
CA VAL A 24 5.24 -1.18 -2.68
C VAL A 24 6.46 -1.41 -3.58
N GLU A 25 6.26 -1.98 -4.77
CA GLU A 25 7.33 -2.19 -5.75
C GLU A 25 7.94 -0.86 -6.22
N SER A 26 7.11 0.15 -6.46
CA SER A 26 7.58 1.49 -6.86
C SER A 26 8.42 2.14 -5.76
N PHE A 27 8.02 2.02 -4.50
CA PHE A 27 8.81 2.49 -3.35
C PHE A 27 10.11 1.71 -3.19
N ALA A 28 10.09 0.39 -3.38
CA ALA A 28 11.28 -0.46 -3.35
C ALA A 28 12.28 -0.16 -4.49
N GLN A 29 11.78 0.23 -5.67
CA GLN A 29 12.62 0.63 -6.80
C GLN A 29 13.20 2.05 -6.61
N PHE A 30 12.36 3.01 -6.25
CA PHE A 30 12.77 4.40 -6.00
C PHE A 30 13.90 4.47 -4.98
N SER A 31 13.80 3.63 -3.96
CA SER A 31 14.79 3.59 -2.91
C SER A 31 16.12 2.96 -3.26
N LYS A 32 16.11 1.83 -3.99
CA LYS A 32 17.33 1.26 -4.56
C LYS A 32 18.09 2.31 -5.36
N ASN A 33 17.37 3.16 -6.09
CA ASN A 33 17.96 4.23 -6.91
C ASN A 33 18.49 5.41 -6.08
N THR A 34 18.01 5.59 -4.84
CA THR A 34 18.41 6.70 -3.95
C THR A 34 19.60 6.32 -3.05
N GLY A 35 20.11 5.09 -3.14
CA GLY A 35 21.27 4.60 -2.37
C GLY A 35 20.99 4.35 -0.88
N ASN A 36 19.75 4.56 -0.44
CA ASN A 36 19.29 4.30 0.91
C ASN A 36 18.03 3.45 0.81
N PRO A 37 18.12 2.11 0.84
CA PRO A 37 16.94 1.26 0.82
C PRO A 37 16.15 1.50 2.12
N PRO A 38 14.98 2.20 2.10
CA PRO A 38 14.05 2.14 3.18
C PRO A 38 13.62 0.69 3.26
N ASP A 39 13.59 0.22 4.48
CA ASP A 39 13.04 -1.06 4.78
C ASP A 39 11.56 -1.03 4.38
N THR A 40 11.21 -1.74 3.31
CA THR A 40 9.81 -1.88 2.89
C THR A 40 8.97 -2.47 4.01
N HIS A 41 9.61 -3.18 4.94
CA HIS A 41 9.03 -3.61 6.20
C HIS A 41 8.62 -2.43 7.07
N THR A 42 9.52 -1.48 7.36
CA THR A 42 9.20 -0.28 8.14
C THR A 42 8.14 0.57 7.47
N PHE A 43 8.20 0.71 6.14
CA PHE A 43 7.16 1.39 5.38
C PHE A 43 5.78 0.73 5.55
N CYS A 44 5.72 -0.60 5.51
CA CYS A 44 4.48 -1.34 5.74
C CYS A 44 3.98 -1.28 7.19
N GLN A 45 4.86 -0.92 8.14
CA GLN A 45 4.52 -0.73 9.55
C GLN A 45 4.03 0.69 9.86
N GLU A 46 4.12 1.63 8.92
CA GLU A 46 3.61 2.98 9.12
C GLU A 46 2.07 2.97 9.27
N PRO A 47 1.51 3.63 10.29
CA PRO A 47 0.07 3.66 10.50
C PRO A 47 -0.67 4.33 9.33
N GLU A 48 -0.07 5.34 8.70
CA GLU A 48 -0.63 5.96 7.49
C GLU A 48 -0.78 4.96 6.33
N TRP A 49 0.11 3.99 6.21
CA TRP A 49 0.06 2.97 5.17
C TRP A 49 -1.04 1.94 5.45
N ALA A 50 -1.16 1.50 6.70
CA ALA A 50 -2.24 0.60 7.13
C ALA A 50 -3.62 1.20 6.84
N ASP A 51 -3.82 2.49 7.12
CA ASP A 51 -5.07 3.20 6.80
C ASP A 51 -5.39 3.22 5.30
N VAL A 52 -4.38 3.39 4.44
CA VAL A 52 -4.55 3.38 2.98
C VAL A 52 -4.91 1.99 2.49
N VAL A 53 -4.22 0.96 2.98
CA VAL A 53 -4.50 -0.43 2.61
C VAL A 53 -5.91 -0.81 3.04
N GLN A 54 -6.30 -0.49 4.26
CA GLN A 54 -7.66 -0.74 4.77
C GLN A 54 -8.71 0.01 3.93
N TRP A 55 -8.44 1.26 3.56
CA TRP A 55 -9.33 2.04 2.69
C TRP A 55 -9.47 1.43 1.28
N CYS A 56 -8.38 0.96 0.68
CA CYS A 56 -8.40 0.28 -0.63
C CYS A 56 -9.18 -1.03 -0.56
N LEU A 57 -8.93 -1.84 0.48
CA LEU A 57 -9.60 -3.13 0.67
C LEU A 57 -11.09 -2.98 1.00
N ALA A 58 -11.47 -1.98 1.80
CA ALA A 58 -12.88 -1.70 2.15
C ALA A 58 -13.72 -1.23 0.95
N ARG A 59 -13.09 -0.66 -0.08
CA ARG A 59 -13.76 -0.29 -1.35
C ARG A 59 -13.89 -1.46 -2.32
N SER A 60 -13.33 -2.62 -2.00
CA SER A 60 -13.55 -3.85 -2.76
C SER A 60 -14.86 -4.50 -2.29
N PRO A 61 -15.87 -4.67 -3.16
CA PRO A 61 -17.15 -5.28 -2.75
C PRO A 61 -17.06 -6.77 -2.40
N SER A 62 -15.87 -7.38 -2.49
CA SER A 62 -15.60 -8.77 -2.15
C SER A 62 -14.21 -8.92 -1.57
N SER A 63 -14.03 -8.77 -0.26
CA SER A 63 -13.14 -9.66 0.48
C SER A 63 -13.28 -9.47 1.98
N SER A 64 -13.84 -10.48 2.64
CA SER A 64 -13.58 -10.78 4.03
C SER A 64 -12.09 -11.16 4.18
N ILE A 65 -11.18 -10.19 4.29
CA ILE A 65 -9.82 -10.46 4.77
C ILE A 65 -9.84 -10.22 6.28
N PRO A 66 -9.64 -11.26 7.12
CA PRO A 66 -9.65 -11.10 8.57
C PRO A 66 -8.47 -10.22 9.02
N LEU A 67 -8.74 -9.39 10.03
CA LEU A 67 -7.79 -8.53 10.76
C LEU A 67 -6.58 -9.27 11.37
N SER A 68 -6.46 -10.59 11.17
CA SER A 68 -5.37 -11.43 11.66
C SER A 68 -4.08 -11.37 10.84
N LEU A 69 -4.06 -10.63 9.72
CA LEU A 69 -2.88 -10.55 8.84
C LEU A 69 -1.95 -9.36 9.13
N TYR A 70 -2.26 -8.52 10.12
CA TYR A 70 -1.42 -7.37 10.49
C TYR A 70 -0.72 -7.63 11.83
N PRO A 71 0.61 -7.49 11.91
CA PRO A 71 1.34 -7.60 13.18
C PRO A 71 1.07 -6.37 14.07
N SER A 72 0.92 -6.62 15.38
CA SER A 72 0.74 -5.61 16.45
C SER A 72 2.03 -4.88 16.80
#